data_AF-A0A1F3K708-F1
#
_entry.id   AF-A0A1F3K708-F1
#
_cell.length_a   1.000
_cell.length_b   1.000
_cell.length_c   1.000
_cell.angle_alpha   90.00
_cell.angle_beta   90.00
_cell.angle_gamma   90.00
#
_symmetry.space_group_name_H-M   'P 1'
#
loop_
_entity.id
_entity.type
_entity.pdbx_description
1 polymer ?
#
loop_
_entity_poly.entity_id
_entity_poly.type
_entity_poly.pdbx_seq_one_letter_code
_entity_poly.pdbx_strand_id
1 'polypeptide(L)'
;MKRDYSDEQVINGIKTRDNLVLKYLLDEYLEKVIKYVTRNNGTKQEAEDVFQETIEILFHEVRKTDFSLKKTFDAYFTVIYQNIWIQEAKTKNKQKTTNTFPETLVYEETDLQDEIKQEKLRILAKEEYTKLDKESKNLLDLFIIKKRQWQK
;
A
#
# COMPACT_ATOMS: atom_id res chain seq x y z
N MET A 1 26.98 6.09 0.93
CA MET A 1 26.42 6.89 -0.18
C MET A 1 25.81 8.15 0.40
N LYS A 2 26.12 9.32 -0.16
CA LYS A 2 25.47 10.57 0.21
C LYS A 2 24.03 10.50 -0.31
N ARG A 3 23.03 10.83 0.52
CA ARG A 3 21.66 11.03 0.02
C ARG A 3 21.68 12.27 -0.87
N ASP A 4 21.38 12.10 -2.15
CA ASP A 4 21.31 13.22 -3.10
C ASP A 4 20.04 14.05 -2.93
N TYR A 5 19.01 13.48 -2.27
CA TYR A 5 17.74 14.15 -1.98
C TYR A 5 17.36 14.02 -0.50
N SER A 6 16.82 15.10 0.07
CA SER A 6 16.10 15.05 1.33
C SER A 6 14.74 14.38 1.16
N ASP A 7 14.16 13.88 2.25
CA ASP A 7 12.83 13.25 2.22
C ASP A 7 11.77 14.21 1.63
N GLU A 8 11.84 15.50 1.94
CA GLU A 8 10.94 16.52 1.38
C GLU A 8 11.11 16.69 -0.12
N GLN A 9 12.36 16.70 -0.62
CA GLN A 9 12.64 16.77 -2.05
C GLN A 9 12.12 15.55 -2.79
N VAL A 10 12.27 14.35 -2.20
CA VAL A 10 11.72 13.11 -2.77
C VAL A 10 10.20 13.19 -2.85
N ILE A 11 9.53 13.57 -1.76
CA ILE A 11 8.06 13.69 -1.74
C ILE A 11 7.57 14.72 -2.75
N ASN A 12 8.22 15.88 -2.84
CA ASN A 12 7.83 16.91 -3.81
C ASN A 12 8.07 16.45 -5.26
N GLY A 13 9.20 15.77 -5.53
CA GLY A 13 9.48 15.20 -6.84
C GLY A 13 8.47 14.13 -7.27
N ILE A 14 8.03 13.28 -6.32
CA ILE A 14 6.92 12.35 -6.57
C ILE A 14 5.63 13.13 -6.85
N LYS A 15 5.29 14.19 -6.09
CA LYS A 15 4.09 15.00 -6.39
C LYS A 15 4.09 15.54 -7.82
N THR A 16 5.22 16.04 -8.28
CA THR A 16 5.37 16.73 -9.59
C THR A 16 5.69 15.80 -10.76
N ARG A 17 5.87 14.49 -10.54
CA ARG A 17 6.37 13.54 -11.57
C ARG A 17 7.75 13.94 -12.11
N ASP A 18 8.64 14.38 -11.22
CA ASP A 18 10.01 14.72 -11.58
C ASP A 18 10.80 13.48 -12.01
N ASN A 19 11.27 13.47 -13.26
CA ASN A 19 12.03 12.38 -13.85
C ASN A 19 13.35 12.10 -13.12
N LEU A 20 14.01 13.10 -12.55
CA LEU A 20 15.26 12.93 -11.81
C LEU A 20 15.01 12.22 -10.48
N VAL A 21 13.91 12.56 -9.79
CA VAL A 21 13.52 11.88 -8.56
C VAL A 21 13.06 10.45 -8.84
N LEU A 22 12.30 10.21 -9.92
CA LEU A 22 11.92 8.86 -10.32
C LEU A 22 13.13 7.99 -10.67
N LYS A 23 14.13 8.55 -11.36
CA LYS A 23 15.38 7.86 -11.66
C LYS A 23 16.14 7.52 -10.37
N TYR A 24 16.25 8.47 -9.44
CA TYR A 24 16.82 8.22 -8.12
C TYR A 24 16.10 7.09 -7.38
N LEU A 25 14.77 7.06 -7.40
CA LEU A 25 13.99 5.99 -6.76
C LEU A 25 14.29 4.62 -7.39
N LEU A 26 14.41 4.58 -8.72
CA LEU A 26 14.77 3.35 -9.43
C LEU A 26 16.17 2.88 -9.02
N ASP A 27 17.17 3.76 -9.06
CA ASP A 27 18.57 3.43 -8.75
C ASP A 27 18.74 2.98 -7.28
N GLU A 28 18.05 3.62 -6.33
CA GLU A 28 18.23 3.36 -4.89
C GLU A 28 17.32 2.26 -4.31
N TYR A 29 16.12 2.08 -4.84
CA TYR A 29 15.10 1.23 -4.20
C TYR A 29 14.78 -0.04 -4.98
N LEU A 30 14.96 -0.08 -6.30
CA LEU A 30 14.62 -1.27 -7.09
C LEU A 30 15.38 -2.51 -6.61
N GLU A 31 16.68 -2.39 -6.37
CA GLU A 31 17.49 -3.51 -5.88
C GLU A 31 17.04 -3.99 -4.49
N LYS A 32 16.56 -3.08 -3.63
CA LYS A 32 16.02 -3.42 -2.30
C LYS A 32 14.72 -4.23 -2.44
N VAL A 33 13.83 -3.82 -3.34
CA VAL A 33 12.58 -4.53 -3.62
C VAL A 33 12.87 -5.91 -4.20
N ILE A 34 13.74 -6.01 -5.20
CA ILE A 34 14.18 -7.28 -5.79
C ILE A 34 14.68 -8.23 -4.71
N LYS A 35 15.65 -7.79 -3.90
CA LYS A 35 16.22 -8.62 -2.81
C LYS A 35 15.14 -9.10 -1.84
N TYR A 36 14.20 -8.23 -1.46
CA TYR A 36 13.14 -8.60 -0.54
C TYR A 36 12.20 -9.63 -1.17
N VAL A 37 11.69 -9.37 -2.37
CA VAL A 37 10.71 -10.25 -3.04
C VAL A 37 11.35 -11.61 -3.34
N THR A 38 12.56 -11.65 -3.89
CA THR A 38 13.24 -12.92 -4.20
C THR A 38 13.58 -13.73 -2.95
N ARG A 39 13.91 -13.06 -1.83
CA ARG A 39 14.13 -13.75 -0.54
C ARG A 39 12.85 -14.37 0.02
N ASN A 40 11.68 -13.86 -0.37
CA ASN A 40 10.37 -14.31 0.08
C ASN A 40 9.61 -15.08 -1.01
N ASN A 41 10.32 -15.90 -1.79
CA ASN A 41 9.78 -16.82 -2.80
C ASN A 41 9.11 -16.16 -4.03
N GLY A 42 9.46 -14.90 -4.32
CA GLY A 42 9.07 -14.23 -5.55
C GLY A 42 10.13 -14.27 -6.65
N THR A 43 9.76 -13.83 -7.84
CA THR A 43 10.66 -13.67 -8.98
C THR A 43 11.11 -12.22 -9.13
N LYS A 44 12.15 -11.99 -9.95
CA LYS A 44 12.57 -10.62 -10.29
C LYS A 44 11.47 -9.82 -11.00
N GLN A 45 10.72 -10.46 -11.90
CA GLN A 45 9.62 -9.81 -12.61
C GLN A 45 8.53 -9.35 -11.65
N GLU A 46 8.15 -10.21 -10.71
CA GLU A 46 7.18 -9.85 -9.66
C GLU A 46 7.70 -8.72 -8.76
N ALA A 47 9.01 -8.66 -8.54
CA ALA A 47 9.60 -7.56 -7.80
C ALA A 47 9.55 -6.22 -8.57
N GLU A 48 9.69 -6.26 -9.89
CA GLU A 48 9.51 -5.10 -10.76
C GLU A 48 8.05 -4.63 -10.71
N ASP A 49 7.09 -5.55 -10.72
CA ASP A 49 5.65 -5.25 -10.56
C ASP A 49 5.35 -4.61 -9.19
N VAL A 50 5.86 -5.21 -8.11
CA VAL A 50 5.75 -4.66 -6.73
C VAL A 50 6.35 -3.25 -6.65
N PHE A 51 7.49 -3.01 -7.31
CA PHE A 51 8.11 -1.69 -7.33
C PHE A 51 7.23 -0.67 -8.05
N GLN A 52 6.68 -1.01 -9.22
CA GLN A 52 5.77 -0.12 -9.95
C GLN A 52 4.53 0.22 -9.11
N GLU A 53 3.87 -0.78 -8.52
CA GLU A 53 2.71 -0.56 -7.64
C GLU A 53 3.08 0.30 -6.42
N THR A 54 4.27 0.11 -5.85
CA THR A 54 4.78 0.97 -4.76
C THR A 54 4.84 2.43 -5.19
N ILE A 55 5.38 2.71 -6.38
CA ILE A 55 5.48 4.06 -6.93
C ILE A 55 4.09 4.65 -7.19
N GLU A 56 3.15 3.87 -7.74
CA GLU A 56 1.77 4.30 -7.98
C GLU A 56 1.04 4.66 -6.68
N ILE A 57 1.16 3.84 -5.64
CA ILE A 57 0.60 4.12 -4.30
C ILE A 57 1.22 5.40 -3.75
N LEU A 58 2.54 5.55 -3.82
CA LEU A 58 3.21 6.77 -3.36
C LEU A 58 2.68 8.01 -4.09
N PHE A 59 2.52 7.95 -5.42
CA PHE A 59 1.93 9.05 -6.20
C PHE A 59 0.54 9.45 -5.72
N HIS A 60 -0.30 8.46 -5.39
CA HIS A 60 -1.64 8.71 -4.90
C HIS A 60 -1.62 9.31 -3.49
N GLU A 61 -0.87 8.70 -2.56
CA GLU A 61 -0.82 9.10 -1.16
C GLU A 61 -0.24 10.50 -0.98
N VAL A 62 0.88 10.83 -1.64
CA VAL A 62 1.52 12.15 -1.45
C VAL A 62 0.63 13.30 -1.92
N ARG A 63 -0.32 13.06 -2.82
CA ARG A 63 -1.23 14.09 -3.35
C ARG A 63 -2.45 14.34 -2.47
N LYS A 64 -2.67 13.52 -1.43
CA LYS A 64 -3.74 13.77 -0.47
C LYS A 64 -3.45 15.03 0.34
N THR A 65 -4.49 15.80 0.63
CA THR A 65 -4.37 17.11 1.30
C THR A 65 -3.84 17.00 2.73
N ASP A 66 -4.03 15.84 3.36
CA ASP A 66 -3.64 15.50 4.72
C ASP A 66 -2.39 14.62 4.80
N PHE A 67 -1.70 14.39 3.67
CA PHE A 67 -0.47 13.61 3.67
C PHE A 67 0.61 14.27 4.54
N SER A 68 1.06 13.53 5.54
CA SER A 68 2.19 13.89 6.38
C SER A 68 3.12 12.70 6.53
N LEU A 69 4.39 12.91 6.20
CA LEU A 69 5.40 11.87 6.31
C LEU A 69 5.80 11.72 7.79
N LYS A 70 5.23 10.71 8.47
CA LYS A 70 5.43 10.45 9.92
C LYS A 70 6.83 9.90 10.28
N LYS A 71 7.54 9.29 9.32
CA LYS A 71 8.87 8.64 9.49
C LYS A 71 9.79 9.01 8.33
N THR A 72 11.00 8.47 8.25
CA THR A 72 11.84 8.70 7.06
C THR A 72 11.18 8.13 5.79
N PHE A 73 11.46 8.73 4.64
CA PHE A 73 10.95 8.25 3.35
C PHE A 73 11.36 6.79 3.10
N ASP A 74 12.60 6.42 3.44
CA ASP A 74 13.08 5.05 3.31
C ASP A 74 12.22 4.06 4.10
N ALA A 75 11.91 4.36 5.36
CA ALA A 75 11.04 3.51 6.17
C ALA A 75 9.61 3.43 5.59
N TYR A 76 9.08 4.54 5.10
CA TYR A 76 7.75 4.58 4.49
C TYR A 76 7.69 3.74 3.20
N PHE A 77 8.66 3.93 2.29
CA PHE A 77 8.82 3.14 1.07
C PHE A 77 8.94 1.65 1.38
N THR A 78 9.74 1.29 2.39
CA THR A 78 9.92 -0.09 2.84
C THR A 78 8.62 -0.74 3.26
N VAL A 79 7.81 -0.06 4.07
CA VAL A 79 6.52 -0.60 4.51
C VAL A 79 5.60 -0.87 3.32
N ILE A 80 5.53 0.04 2.34
CA ILE A 80 4.63 -0.10 1.20
C ILE A 80 4.97 -1.35 0.37
N TYR A 81 6.21 -1.51 -0.10
CA TYR A 81 6.54 -2.64 -0.97
C TYR A 81 6.44 -3.99 -0.24
N GLN A 82 6.75 -4.03 1.07
CA GLN A 82 6.61 -5.24 1.87
C GLN A 82 5.13 -5.63 1.99
N ASN A 83 4.25 -4.66 2.17
CA ASN A 83 2.80 -4.90 2.27
C ASN A 83 2.21 -5.43 0.96
N ILE A 84 2.63 -4.87 -0.18
CA ILE A 84 2.21 -5.36 -1.51
C ILE A 84 2.64 -6.82 -1.66
N TRP A 85 3.91 -7.13 -1.41
CA TRP A 85 4.40 -8.50 -1.53
C TRP A 85 3.68 -9.47 -0.58
N ILE A 86 3.42 -9.09 0.66
CA ILE A 86 2.67 -9.92 1.62
C ILE A 86 1.26 -10.23 1.08
N GLN A 87 0.59 -9.25 0.46
CA GLN A 87 -0.74 -9.45 -0.14
C GLN A 87 -0.67 -10.40 -1.36
N GLU A 88 0.33 -10.23 -2.22
CA GLU A 88 0.56 -11.11 -3.36
C GLU A 88 0.91 -12.54 -2.93
N ALA A 89 1.84 -12.70 -2.00
CA ALA A 89 2.29 -13.99 -1.49
C ALA A 89 1.13 -14.75 -0.81
N LYS A 90 0.27 -14.06 -0.06
CA LYS A 90 -0.96 -14.65 0.50
C LYS A 90 -1.90 -15.13 -0.61
N THR A 91 -2.06 -14.36 -1.69
CA THR A 91 -2.92 -14.73 -2.82
C THR A 91 -2.34 -15.92 -3.58
N LYS A 92 -1.03 -15.93 -3.84
CA LYS A 92 -0.31 -17.07 -4.42
C LYS A 92 -0.43 -18.31 -3.56
N ASN A 93 -0.29 -18.21 -2.25
CA ASN A 93 -0.41 -19.35 -1.34
C ASN A 93 -1.84 -19.90 -1.27
N LYS A 94 -2.87 -19.05 -1.33
CA LYS A 94 -4.26 -19.50 -1.46
C LYS A 94 -4.53 -20.22 -2.79
N GLN A 95 -3.82 -19.85 -3.86
CA GLN A 95 -3.85 -20.58 -5.12
C GLN A 95 -3.00 -21.86 -5.09
N LYS A 96 -1.95 -21.90 -4.24
CA LYS A 96 -1.00 -23.00 -4.04
C LYS A 96 -1.33 -23.90 -2.85
N THR A 97 -2.55 -23.94 -2.32
CA THR A 97 -2.96 -24.93 -1.31
C THR A 97 -3.00 -26.34 -1.92
N THR A 98 -1.81 -26.87 -2.18
CA THR A 98 -1.39 -28.27 -2.08
C THR A 98 -0.06 -28.42 -1.33
N ASN A 99 0.69 -27.38 -0.93
CA ASN A 99 1.85 -27.60 -0.03
C ASN A 99 2.29 -26.38 0.81
N THR A 100 2.54 -26.70 2.08
CA THR A 100 2.92 -25.91 3.26
C THR A 100 4.19 -25.04 3.08
N PHE A 101 4.19 -23.83 3.64
CA PHE A 101 5.41 -23.10 4.03
C PHE A 101 5.31 -22.64 5.50
N PRO A 102 6.46 -22.46 6.17
CA PRO A 102 6.56 -22.32 7.62
C PRO A 102 6.14 -20.93 8.09
N GLU A 103 5.53 -20.96 9.26
CA GLU A 103 5.01 -19.87 10.06
C GLU A 103 6.16 -18.96 10.54
N THR A 104 6.64 -18.04 9.70
CA THR A 104 7.57 -16.99 10.13
C THR A 104 7.39 -15.70 9.33
N LEU A 105 6.18 -15.17 9.31
CA LEU A 105 5.92 -13.77 8.95
C LEU A 105 4.83 -13.20 9.86
N VAL A 106 5.09 -13.21 11.17
CA VAL A 106 4.37 -12.34 12.10
C VAL A 106 5.16 -11.04 12.14
N TYR A 107 4.92 -10.17 11.16
CA TYR A 107 5.20 -8.76 11.35
C TYR A 107 4.05 -8.21 12.19
N GLU A 108 4.36 -7.68 13.36
CA GLU A 108 3.41 -6.96 14.22
C GLU A 108 2.59 -5.99 13.35
N GLU A 109 1.26 -6.03 13.53
CA GLU A 109 0.32 -5.09 12.93
C GLU A 109 0.73 -3.65 13.31
N THR A 110 1.50 -2.99 12.46
CA THR A 110 1.79 -1.57 12.62
C THR A 110 0.56 -0.76 12.23
N ASP A 111 0.25 0.33 12.94
CA ASP A 111 -0.88 1.25 12.65
C ASP A 111 -1.05 1.63 11.16
N LEU A 112 0.05 1.65 10.40
CA LEU A 112 0.05 1.89 8.95
C LEU A 112 -0.67 0.80 8.15
N GLN A 113 -0.61 -0.47 8.58
CA GLN A 113 -1.32 -1.57 7.94
C GLN A 113 -2.83 -1.45 8.13
N ASP A 114 -3.28 -1.03 9.31
CA ASP A 114 -4.69 -0.77 9.56
C ASP A 114 -5.18 0.46 8.81
N GLU A 115 -4.41 1.55 8.78
CA GLU A 115 -4.75 2.74 7.98
C GLU A 115 -4.88 2.40 6.49
N ILE A 116 -3.93 1.66 5.90
CA ILE A 116 -3.95 1.26 4.48
C ILE A 116 -5.09 0.27 4.19
N LYS A 117 -5.33 -0.69 5.09
CA LYS A 117 -6.41 -1.68 4.95
C LYS A 117 -7.78 -1.01 5.06
N GLN A 118 -7.96 -0.07 5.99
CA GLN A 118 -9.19 0.72 6.11
C GLN A 118 -9.40 1.62 4.90
N GLU A 119 -8.34 2.21 4.34
CA GLU A 119 -8.44 3.03 3.14
C GLU A 119 -8.83 2.20 1.91
N LYS A 120 -8.19 1.03 1.69
CA LYS A 120 -8.59 0.09 0.63
C LYS A 120 -10.06 -0.35 0.80
N LEU A 121 -10.48 -0.67 2.03
CA LEU A 121 -11.88 -0.99 2.35
C LEU A 121 -12.82 0.16 2.04
N ARG A 122 -12.44 1.41 2.33
CA ARG A 122 -13.24 2.60 2.02
C ARG A 122 -13.40 2.82 0.52
N ILE A 123 -12.33 2.64 -0.25
CA ILE A 123 -12.36 2.79 -1.72
C ILE A 123 -13.29 1.73 -2.32
N LEU A 124 -13.11 0.45 -1.97
CA LEU A 124 -13.97 -0.65 -2.39
C LEU A 124 -15.43 -0.42 -1.99
N ALA A 125 -15.67 0.00 -0.75
CA ALA A 125 -17.01 0.31 -0.27
C ALA A 125 -17.64 1.47 -1.06
N LYS A 126 -16.86 2.49 -1.43
CA LYS A 126 -17.34 3.62 -2.22
C LYS A 126 -17.69 3.19 -3.65
N GLU A 127 -16.86 2.36 -4.28
CA GLU A 127 -17.12 1.81 -5.61
C GLU A 127 -18.39 0.95 -5.64
N GLU A 128 -18.54 0.02 -4.69
CA GLU A 128 -19.76 -0.80 -4.59
C GLU A 128 -20.99 0.06 -4.22
N TYR A 129 -20.85 1.05 -3.33
CA TYR A 129 -21.93 1.98 -3.00
C TYR A 129 -22.38 2.81 -4.20
N THR A 130 -21.50 3.13 -5.15
CA THR A 130 -21.92 3.82 -6.39
C THR A 130 -22.80 2.95 -7.28
N LYS A 131 -22.62 1.63 -7.25
CA LYS A 131 -23.38 0.64 -8.06
C LYS A 131 -24.75 0.29 -7.49
N LEU A 132 -25.00 0.54 -6.20
CA LEU A 132 -26.31 0.31 -5.59
C LEU A 132 -27.38 1.25 -6.18
N ASP A 133 -28.64 0.83 -6.19
CA ASP A 133 -29.77 1.67 -6.55
C ASP A 133 -30.17 2.61 -5.38
N LYS A 134 -31.00 3.61 -5.67
CA LYS A 134 -31.30 4.71 -4.74
C LYS A 134 -32.04 4.23 -3.48
N GLU A 135 -32.81 3.15 -3.55
CA GLU A 135 -33.53 2.60 -2.41
C GLU A 135 -32.60 1.79 -1.50
N SER A 136 -31.69 1.01 -2.09
CA SER A 136 -30.67 0.24 -1.33
C SER A 136 -29.67 1.15 -0.60
N LYS A 137 -29.29 2.30 -1.19
CA LYS A 137 -28.41 3.29 -0.54
C LYS A 137 -29.06 3.91 0.69
N ASN A 138 -30.32 4.31 0.59
CA ASN A 138 -31.08 4.89 1.70
C ASN A 138 -31.23 3.91 2.87
N LEU A 139 -31.47 2.62 2.58
CA LEU A 139 -31.57 1.60 3.61
C LEU A 139 -30.24 1.38 4.35
N LEU A 140 -29.11 1.39 3.62
CA LEU A 140 -27.78 1.28 4.20
C LEU A 140 -27.47 2.48 5.11
N ASP A 141 -27.81 3.69 4.68
CA ASP A 141 -27.59 4.92 5.46
C ASP A 141 -28.44 4.92 6.74
N LEU A 142 -29.71 4.53 6.65
CA LEU A 142 -30.61 4.36 7.79
C LEU A 142 -30.06 3.32 8.79
N PHE A 143 -29.49 2.22 8.30
CA PHE A 143 -28.89 1.18 9.14
C PHE A 143 -27.63 1.68 9.86
N ILE A 144 -26.75 2.39 9.16
CA ILE A 144 -25.51 2.97 9.73
C ILE A 144 -25.82 4.01 10.80
N ILE A 145 -26.79 4.90 10.54
CA ILE A 145 -27.25 5.92 11.50
C ILE A 145 -27.82 5.25 12.74
N LYS A 146 -28.65 4.21 12.57
CA LYS A 146 -29.27 3.49 13.69
C LYS A 146 -28.23 2.73 14.52
N LYS A 147 -27.23 2.09 13.90
CA LYS A 147 -26.12 1.41 14.61
C LYS A 147 -25.27 2.38 15.44
N ARG A 148 -25.07 3.62 14.97
CA ARG A 148 -24.36 4.68 15.72
C ARG A 148 -25.10 5.14 16.98
N GLN A 149 -26.42 4.98 17.04
CA GLN A 149 -27.22 5.32 18.22
C GLN A 149 -27.09 4.27 19.35
N TRP A 150 -26.60 3.07 19.04
CA TRP A 150 -26.56 1.93 19.97
C TRP A 150 -25.20 1.78 20.68
N GLN A 151 -24.26 2.66 20.35
CA GLN A 151 -22.90 2.70 20.90
C GLN A 151 -22.69 3.92 21.82
N LYS A 152 -23.79 4.56 22.24
CA LYS A 152 -23.83 5.54 23.34
C LYS A 152 -24.40 4.89 24.59
#